data_AF-A0A059WTL9-F1
#
_entry.id   AF-A0A059WTL9-F1
#
_cell.length_a   1.000
_cell.length_b   1.000
_cell.length_c   1.000
_cell.angle_alpha   90.00
_cell.angle_beta   90.00
_cell.angle_gamma   90.00
#
_symmetry.space_group_name_H-M   'P 1'
#
loop_
_entity.id
_entity.type
_entity.pdbx_description
1 polymer ?
#
loop_
_entity_poly.entity_id
_entity_poly.type
_entity_poly.pdbx_seq_one_letter_code
_entity_poly.pdbx_strand_id
1 'polypeptide(L)'
;LMAVQDTGITAPLYINAIRQVLREIAMARQDNPGFDYVDFRHRLACLPLTQGQCTPLNLRLQLLESFLLGVEQSGEARDAFTEAWRFEPGTLTIVDLSDHFVNESDACAMFSICLKLFMDGWRSNARIIALDEAHKFLTGTSEASKLTNDLIAIVRQQRHFGARVVVATQEPTVSGDFLGR
;
A
#
# COMPACT_ATOMS: atom_id res chain seq x y z
N LEU A 1 -0.07 -25.57 -0.82
CA LEU A 1 -0.60 -24.28 -0.34
C LEU A 1 -1.87 -24.00 -1.12
N MET A 2 -3.04 -24.01 -0.47
CA MET A 2 -4.31 -23.77 -1.15
C MET A 2 -4.43 -22.27 -1.46
N ALA A 3 -4.31 -21.93 -2.75
CA ALA A 3 -4.73 -20.66 -3.28
C ALA A 3 -6.23 -20.51 -3.01
N VAL A 4 -6.61 -19.50 -2.22
CA VAL A 4 -8.00 -19.11 -2.08
C VAL A 4 -8.39 -18.49 -3.41
N GLN A 5 -9.12 -19.26 -4.22
CA GLN A 5 -9.69 -18.78 -5.47
C GLN A 5 -10.73 -17.69 -5.16
N ASP A 6 -10.62 -16.57 -5.87
CA ASP A 6 -11.62 -15.50 -5.98
C ASP A 6 -12.88 -16.03 -6.68
N THR A 7 -13.58 -16.93 -6.02
CA THR A 7 -14.98 -17.19 -6.29
C THR A 7 -15.75 -16.22 -5.41
N GLY A 8 -16.76 -15.52 -5.95
CA GLY A 8 -17.52 -14.42 -5.32
C GLY A 8 -18.32 -14.78 -4.06
N ILE A 9 -17.67 -15.48 -3.13
CA ILE A 9 -18.13 -15.87 -1.82
C ILE A 9 -18.01 -14.63 -0.95
N THR A 10 -19.17 -14.22 -0.42
CA THR A 10 -19.33 -13.20 0.60
C THR A 10 -18.13 -13.22 1.55
N ALA A 11 -17.43 -12.08 1.66
CA ALA A 11 -16.22 -11.98 2.47
C ALA A 11 -16.44 -12.69 3.82
N PRO A 12 -15.52 -13.55 4.27
CA PRO A 12 -15.70 -14.33 5.49
C PRO A 12 -16.13 -13.44 6.65
N LEU A 13 -17.02 -13.91 7.53
CA LEU A 13 -17.63 -13.08 8.58
C LEU A 13 -16.60 -12.33 9.44
N TYR A 14 -15.42 -12.92 9.69
CA TYR A 14 -14.34 -12.26 10.43
C TYR A 14 -13.77 -11.04 9.69
N ILE A 15 -13.81 -10.97 8.35
CA ILE A 15 -13.40 -9.78 7.57
C ILE A 15 -14.34 -8.61 7.84
N ASN A 16 -15.65 -8.85 7.97
CA ASN A 16 -16.60 -7.79 8.32
C ASN A 16 -16.35 -7.28 9.74
N ALA A 17 -16.04 -8.17 10.69
CA ALA A 17 -15.65 -7.79 12.04
C ALA A 17 -14.35 -6.95 12.06
N ILE A 18 -13.34 -7.33 11.28
CA ILE A 18 -12.09 -6.56 11.13
C ILE A 18 -12.38 -5.18 10.56
N ARG A 19 -13.19 -5.08 9.50
CA ARG A 19 -13.58 -3.78 8.90
C ARG A 19 -14.29 -2.87 9.91
N GLN A 20 -15.12 -3.45 10.78
CA GLN A 20 -15.79 -2.72 11.85
C GLN A 20 -14.77 -2.19 12.87
N VAL A 21 -13.83 -3.02 13.33
CA VAL A 21 -12.74 -2.60 14.23
C VAL A 21 -11.90 -1.47 13.61
N LEU A 22 -11.52 -1.59 12.34
CA LEU A 22 -10.76 -0.55 11.63
C LEU A 22 -11.52 0.78 11.57
N ARG A 23 -12.84 0.73 11.34
CA ARG A 23 -13.69 1.92 11.33
C ARG A 23 -13.77 2.57 12.70
N GLU A 24 -13.89 1.77 13.77
CA GLU A 24 -13.92 2.28 15.15
C GLU A 24 -12.61 2.94 15.54
N ILE A 25 -11.46 2.36 15.17
CA ILE A 25 -10.14 2.98 15.39
C ILE A 25 -10.05 4.32 14.65
N ALA A 26 -10.49 4.36 13.39
CA ALA A 26 -10.49 5.59 12.59
C ALA A 26 -11.40 6.68 13.19
N MET A 27 -12.56 6.30 13.74
CA MET A 27 -13.48 7.23 14.40
C MET A 27 -12.94 7.75 15.74
N ALA A 28 -12.30 6.89 16.53
CA ALA A 28 -11.76 7.26 17.84
C ALA A 28 -10.54 8.18 17.77
N ARG A 29 -9.87 8.26 16.60
CA ARG A 29 -8.62 9.02 16.40
C ARG A 29 -8.77 10.23 15.48
N GLN A 30 -9.92 10.90 15.48
CA GLN A 30 -10.16 12.08 14.64
C GLN A 30 -9.10 13.20 14.81
N ASP A 31 -8.58 13.39 16.03
CA ASP A 31 -7.60 14.46 16.33
C ASP A 31 -6.13 14.03 16.11
N ASN A 32 -5.84 12.73 15.96
CA ASN A 32 -4.48 12.24 15.71
C ASN A 32 -4.52 11.14 14.62
N PRO A 33 -4.47 11.53 13.34
CA PRO A 33 -4.57 10.60 12.23
C PRO A 33 -3.38 9.64 12.23
N GLY A 34 -3.63 8.39 12.58
CA GLY A 34 -2.61 7.34 12.61
C GLY A 34 -3.20 5.97 12.95
N PHE A 35 -2.63 4.92 12.36
CA PHE A 35 -3.01 3.54 12.67
C PHE A 35 -2.11 2.99 13.79
N ASP A 36 -2.73 2.55 14.88
CA ASP A 36 -2.06 1.90 15.99
C ASP A 36 -2.30 0.40 15.92
N TYR A 37 -1.25 -0.32 15.53
CA TYR A 37 -1.31 -1.77 15.38
C TYR A 37 -1.52 -2.49 16.71
N VAL A 38 -1.02 -1.93 17.83
CA VAL A 38 -1.16 -2.54 19.16
C VAL A 38 -2.61 -2.44 19.63
N ASP A 39 -3.23 -1.27 19.50
CA ASP A 39 -4.67 -1.09 19.77
C ASP A 39 -5.53 -1.96 18.85
N PHE A 40 -5.16 -2.07 17.56
CA PHE A 40 -5.82 -2.98 16.63
C PHE A 40 -5.75 -4.45 17.08
N ARG A 41 -4.56 -4.95 17.46
CA ARG A 41 -4.37 -6.31 17.98
C ARG A 41 -5.19 -6.57 19.25
N HIS A 42 -5.22 -5.60 20.16
CA HIS A 42 -6.02 -5.70 21.39
C HIS A 42 -7.52 -5.82 21.08
N ARG A 43 -8.03 -4.97 20.19
CA ARG A 43 -9.45 -5.02 19.78
C ARG A 43 -9.80 -6.32 19.07
N LEU A 44 -8.91 -6.85 18.22
CA LEU A 44 -9.12 -8.14 17.57
C LEU A 44 -9.20 -9.30 18.57
N ALA A 45 -8.36 -9.29 19.62
CA ALA A 45 -8.37 -10.33 20.66
C ALA A 45 -9.68 -10.37 21.45
N CYS A 46 -10.39 -9.23 21.55
CA CYS A 46 -11.69 -9.12 22.21
C CYS A 46 -12.87 -9.51 21.33
N LEU A 47 -12.67 -9.78 20.03
CA LEU A 47 -13.77 -10.17 19.14
C LEU A 47 -14.24 -11.60 19.45
N PRO A 48 -15.57 -11.85 19.49
CA PRO A 48 -16.12 -13.18 19.70
C PRO A 48 -16.04 -14.03 18.42
N LEU A 49 -14.81 -14.32 17.96
CA LEU A 49 -14.56 -15.15 16.78
C LEU A 49 -14.65 -16.63 17.14
N THR A 50 -15.22 -17.41 16.23
CA THR A 50 -15.25 -18.88 16.40
C THR A 50 -13.87 -19.47 16.13
N GLN A 51 -13.59 -20.67 16.67
CA GLN A 51 -12.31 -21.36 16.46
C GLN A 51 -11.97 -21.54 14.96
N GLY A 52 -12.99 -21.79 14.12
CA GLY A 52 -12.83 -21.89 12.66
C GLY A 52 -12.50 -20.56 11.95
N GLN A 53 -12.75 -19.41 12.60
CA GLN A 53 -12.41 -18.07 12.10
C GLN A 53 -11.06 -17.58 12.61
N CYS A 54 -10.62 -18.03 13.80
CA CYS A 54 -9.33 -17.64 14.37
C CYS A 54 -8.15 -18.15 13.54
N THR A 55 -8.19 -19.38 13.03
CA THR A 55 -7.06 -19.95 12.26
C THR A 55 -6.76 -19.16 10.98
N PRO A 56 -7.74 -18.87 10.09
CA PRO A 56 -7.49 -18.06 8.89
C PRO A 56 -7.10 -16.61 9.19
N LEU A 57 -7.57 -16.06 10.32
CA LEU A 57 -7.20 -14.72 10.75
C LEU A 57 -5.74 -14.68 11.23
N ASN A 58 -5.34 -15.61 12.09
CA ASN A 58 -3.98 -15.68 12.62
C ASN A 58 -2.95 -15.86 11.51
N LEU A 59 -3.23 -16.67 10.48
CA LEU A 59 -2.34 -16.80 9.32
C LEU A 59 -2.17 -15.46 8.58
N ARG A 60 -3.26 -14.71 8.39
CA ARG A 60 -3.18 -13.37 7.77
C ARG A 60 -2.42 -12.38 8.64
N LEU A 61 -2.63 -12.42 9.95
CA LEU A 61 -1.92 -11.56 10.90
C LEU A 61 -0.43 -11.89 10.94
N GLN A 62 -0.05 -13.17 10.90
CA GLN A 62 1.35 -13.58 10.83
C GLN A 62 2.04 -13.09 9.55
N LEU A 63 1.38 -13.18 8.41
CA LEU A 63 1.89 -12.61 7.15
C LEU A 63 2.00 -11.09 7.22
N LEU A 64 1.01 -10.40 7.79
CA LEU A 64 1.08 -8.96 7.99
C LEU A 64 2.25 -8.59 8.92
N GLU A 65 2.39 -9.32 10.03
CA GLU A 65 3.45 -9.11 11.03
C GLU A 65 4.84 -9.37 10.46
N SER A 66 5.00 -10.21 9.44
CA SER A 66 6.30 -10.36 8.75
C SER A 66 6.71 -9.13 7.95
N PHE A 67 5.76 -8.28 7.54
CA PHE A 67 6.05 -7.00 6.89
C PHE A 67 6.18 -5.83 7.88
N LEU A 68 5.70 -5.99 9.11
CA LEU A 68 5.88 -5.01 10.17
C LEU A 68 7.25 -5.23 10.81
N LEU A 69 8.17 -4.30 10.65
CA LEU A 69 9.41 -4.31 11.42
C LEU A 69 9.03 -4.28 12.91
N GLY A 70 9.29 -5.39 13.61
CA GLY A 70 9.10 -5.65 15.04
C GLY A 70 7.96 -4.89 15.73
N VAL A 71 6.79 -5.49 15.94
CA VAL A 71 5.61 -4.88 16.62
C VAL A 71 5.90 -4.26 18.01
N GLU A 72 7.09 -4.49 18.57
CA GLU A 72 7.67 -3.94 19.81
C GLU A 72 8.59 -2.71 19.58
N GLN A 73 8.42 -1.93 18.51
CA GLN A 73 9.35 -0.82 18.22
C GLN A 73 9.29 0.28 19.29
N SER A 74 10.45 0.53 19.91
CA SER A 74 10.75 1.80 20.58
C SER A 74 10.46 2.97 19.63
N GLY A 75 10.21 4.17 20.18
CA GLY A 75 9.95 5.37 19.36
C GLY A 75 10.95 5.56 18.21
N GLU A 76 12.18 5.09 18.38
CA GLU A 76 13.30 5.16 17.44
C GLU A 76 13.02 4.50 16.08
N ALA A 77 12.35 3.35 16.00
CA ALA A 77 12.16 2.69 14.71
C ALA A 77 10.90 3.18 13.97
N ARG A 78 9.93 3.73 14.71
CA ARG A 78 8.89 4.62 14.15
C ARG A 78 9.50 5.89 13.58
N ASP A 79 10.45 6.49 14.29
CA ASP A 79 11.17 7.68 13.84
C ASP A 79 12.01 7.36 12.60
N ALA A 80 12.70 6.22 12.57
CA ALA A 80 13.46 5.75 11.41
C ALA A 80 12.58 5.50 10.18
N PHE A 81 11.39 4.90 10.34
CA PHE A 81 10.43 4.79 9.23
C PHE A 81 9.97 6.18 8.77
N THR A 82 9.56 7.04 9.70
CA THR A 82 9.14 8.40 9.37
C THR A 82 10.23 9.19 8.66
N GLU A 83 11.49 9.00 9.07
CA GLU A 83 12.68 9.59 8.47
C GLU A 83 13.00 8.99 7.08
N ALA A 84 12.81 7.68 6.89
CA ALA A 84 12.93 7.04 5.57
C ALA A 84 11.94 7.59 4.53
N TRP A 85 10.79 8.10 5.01
CA TRP A 85 9.78 8.78 4.19
C TRP A 85 9.91 10.32 4.23
N ARG A 86 11.02 10.87 4.74
CA ARG A 86 11.39 12.29 4.55
C ARG A 86 12.11 12.47 3.23
N PHE A 87 11.37 12.93 2.23
CA PHE A 87 11.87 13.16 0.87
C PHE A 87 12.60 14.51 0.74
N GLU A 88 13.77 14.61 1.37
CA GLU A 88 14.61 15.81 1.29
C GLU A 88 15.19 16.01 -0.14
N PRO A 89 15.38 17.26 -0.60
CA PRO A 89 16.05 17.53 -1.86
C PRO A 89 17.40 16.81 -2.01
N GLY A 90 17.65 16.24 -3.19
CA GLY A 90 18.91 15.56 -3.50
C GLY A 90 19.02 14.13 -2.98
N THR A 91 17.95 13.58 -2.40
CA THR A 91 17.87 12.17 -2.00
C THR A 91 17.29 11.29 -3.11
N LEU A 92 17.66 10.01 -3.10
CA LEU A 92 17.09 8.98 -3.95
C LEU A 92 16.52 7.88 -3.04
N THR A 93 15.20 7.73 -3.05
CA THR A 93 14.52 6.64 -2.35
C THR A 93 14.21 5.53 -3.34
N ILE A 94 14.72 4.32 -3.07
CA ILE A 94 14.45 3.12 -3.86
C ILE A 94 13.47 2.25 -3.07
N VAL A 95 12.34 1.91 -3.70
CA VAL A 95 11.35 1.01 -3.14
C VAL A 95 11.46 -0.32 -3.86
N ASP A 96 11.95 -1.34 -3.15
CA ASP A 96 12.01 -2.70 -3.66
C ASP A 96 10.87 -3.52 -3.06
N LEU A 97 9.97 -3.98 -3.93
CA LEU A 97 8.85 -4.85 -3.59
C LEU A 97 9.04 -6.28 -4.14
N SER A 98 10.26 -6.62 -4.56
CA SER A 98 10.61 -7.94 -5.07
C SER A 98 10.60 -8.94 -3.92
N ASP A 99 9.45 -9.55 -3.66
CA ASP A 99 9.32 -10.60 -2.67
C ASP A 99 8.48 -11.77 -3.20
N HIS A 100 8.90 -12.98 -2.86
CA HIS A 100 8.26 -14.23 -3.27
C HIS A 100 6.84 -14.44 -2.73
N PHE A 101 6.42 -13.68 -1.71
CA PHE A 101 5.07 -13.70 -1.15
C PHE A 101 4.22 -12.52 -1.60
N VAL A 102 4.78 -11.53 -2.30
CA VAL A 102 4.05 -10.37 -2.81
C VAL A 102 3.60 -10.67 -4.23
N ASN A 103 2.28 -10.81 -4.41
CA ASN A 103 1.70 -10.93 -5.74
C ASN A 103 1.57 -9.55 -6.41
N GLU A 104 1.19 -9.56 -7.68
CA GLU A 104 1.09 -8.34 -8.49
C GLU A 104 0.11 -7.31 -7.93
N SER A 105 -1.05 -7.74 -7.42
CA SER A 105 -2.08 -6.88 -6.84
C SER A 105 -1.59 -6.22 -5.56
N ASP A 106 -0.93 -6.99 -4.68
CA ASP A 106 -0.31 -6.49 -3.46
C ASP A 106 0.80 -5.48 -3.76
N ALA A 107 1.66 -5.77 -4.74
CA ALA A 107 2.70 -4.86 -5.18
C ALA A 107 2.12 -3.54 -5.72
N CYS A 108 1.08 -3.60 -6.56
CA CYS A 108 0.39 -2.41 -7.08
C CYS A 108 -0.23 -1.57 -5.96
N ALA A 109 -0.83 -2.22 -4.96
CA ALA A 109 -1.39 -1.54 -3.80
C ALA A 109 -0.30 -0.85 -2.96
N MET A 110 0.81 -1.54 -2.69
CA MET A 110 1.96 -0.98 -1.98
C MET A 110 2.58 0.19 -2.73
N PHE A 111 2.80 0.09 -4.05
CA PHE A 111 3.26 1.20 -4.88
C PHE A 111 2.32 2.41 -4.81
N SER A 112 1.01 2.17 -4.86
CA SER A 112 0.01 3.24 -4.74
C SER A 112 0.10 3.96 -3.39
N ILE A 113 0.39 3.23 -2.31
CA ILE A 113 0.61 3.83 -0.98
C ILE A 113 1.91 4.65 -0.98
N CYS A 114 3.01 4.07 -1.47
CA CYS A 114 4.31 4.74 -1.55
C CYS A 114 4.23 6.05 -2.36
N LEU A 115 3.54 5.99 -3.50
CA LEU A 115 3.29 7.14 -4.37
C LEU A 115 2.52 8.23 -3.63
N LYS A 116 1.46 7.88 -2.88
CA LYS A 116 0.69 8.86 -2.09
C LYS A 116 1.53 9.51 -1.00
N LEU A 117 2.30 8.72 -0.25
CA LEU A 117 3.23 9.25 0.76
C LEU A 117 4.24 10.22 0.13
N PHE A 118 4.78 9.87 -1.05
CA PHE A 118 5.69 10.72 -1.80
C PHE A 118 5.03 12.02 -2.32
N MET A 119 3.76 11.94 -2.70
CA MET A 119 3.01 13.08 -3.21
C MET A 119 2.50 14.02 -2.10
N ASP A 120 2.17 13.48 -0.93
CA ASP A 120 1.76 14.25 0.26
C ASP A 120 2.92 15.02 0.89
N GLY A 121 4.15 14.57 0.66
CA GLY A 121 5.39 15.27 1.05
C GLY A 121 5.48 16.71 0.51
N TRP A 122 6.33 17.52 1.14
CA TRP A 122 6.41 18.99 1.07
C TRP A 122 6.38 19.62 -0.34
N ARG A 123 5.62 20.72 -0.49
CA ARG A 123 5.16 21.33 -1.77
C ARG A 123 6.16 22.17 -2.57
N SER A 124 7.46 22.23 -2.21
CA SER A 124 8.38 23.19 -2.82
C SER A 124 9.40 22.62 -3.82
N ASN A 125 9.50 21.30 -3.98
CA ASN A 125 10.61 20.69 -4.70
C ASN A 125 10.16 19.96 -5.97
N ALA A 126 10.96 20.05 -7.03
CA ALA A 126 10.77 19.25 -8.23
C ALA A 126 10.99 17.76 -7.90
N ARG A 127 10.06 16.91 -8.29
CA ARG A 127 10.07 15.46 -7.97
C ARG A 127 10.20 14.65 -9.24
N ILE A 128 10.90 13.53 -9.14
CA ILE A 128 10.97 12.52 -10.19
C ILE A 128 10.47 11.21 -9.63
N ILE A 129 9.50 10.60 -10.31
CA ILE A 129 8.97 9.28 -10.04
C ILE A 129 9.45 8.41 -11.18
N ALA A 130 10.24 7.38 -10.88
CA ALA A 130 10.70 6.40 -11.86
C ALA A 130 10.02 5.06 -11.59
N LEU A 131 9.35 4.51 -12.58
CA LEU A 131 8.76 3.17 -12.55
C LEU A 131 9.57 2.28 -13.49
N ASP A 132 10.24 1.27 -12.92
CA ASP A 132 10.96 0.25 -13.68
C ASP A 132 10.10 -0.99 -13.89
N GLU A 133 10.36 -1.70 -14.99
CA GLU A 133 9.60 -2.86 -15.46
C GLU A 133 8.08 -2.66 -15.39
N ALA A 134 7.61 -1.49 -15.86
CA ALA A 134 6.23 -1.07 -15.70
C ALA A 134 5.21 -2.04 -16.30
N HIS A 135 5.59 -2.86 -17.29
CA HIS A 135 4.73 -3.92 -17.82
C HIS A 135 4.22 -4.90 -16.74
N LYS A 136 4.92 -5.04 -15.60
CA LYS A 136 4.49 -5.86 -14.46
C LYS A 136 3.36 -5.24 -13.64
N PHE A 137 3.18 -3.92 -13.73
CA PHE A 137 2.25 -3.16 -12.87
C PHE A 137 1.17 -2.43 -13.67
N LEU A 138 1.24 -2.48 -14.99
CA LEU A 138 0.31 -1.86 -15.94
C LEU A 138 -0.61 -2.92 -16.57
N THR A 139 -0.94 -3.97 -15.82
CA THR A 139 -1.84 -5.02 -16.30
C THR A 139 -3.32 -4.64 -16.11
N GLY A 140 -4.23 -5.51 -16.54
CA GLY A 140 -5.68 -5.31 -16.40
C GLY A 140 -6.25 -5.60 -15.00
N THR A 141 -5.43 -5.78 -13.96
CA THR A 141 -5.96 -5.98 -12.59
C THR A 141 -6.56 -4.69 -12.03
N SER A 142 -7.45 -4.82 -11.03
CA SER A 142 -8.11 -3.68 -10.36
C SER A 142 -7.08 -2.72 -9.73
N GLU A 143 -6.08 -3.27 -9.06
CA GLU A 143 -5.05 -2.50 -8.35
C GLU A 143 -4.04 -1.89 -9.32
N ALA A 144 -3.66 -2.60 -10.38
CA ALA A 144 -2.84 -2.06 -11.47
C ALA A 144 -3.54 -0.88 -12.16
N SER A 145 -4.84 -1.01 -12.44
CA SER A 145 -5.64 0.06 -13.04
C SER A 145 -5.69 1.29 -12.12
N LYS A 146 -5.79 1.10 -10.81
CA LYS A 146 -5.77 2.19 -9.83
C LYS A 146 -4.41 2.90 -9.80
N LEU A 147 -3.31 2.14 -9.73
CA LEU A 147 -1.96 2.69 -9.78
C LEU A 147 -1.73 3.47 -11.09
N THR A 148 -2.16 2.91 -12.21
CA THR A 148 -2.09 3.54 -13.54
C THR A 148 -2.85 4.86 -13.55
N ASN A 149 -4.08 4.91 -13.03
CA ASN A 149 -4.87 6.13 -12.93
C ASN A 149 -4.21 7.19 -12.03
N ASP A 150 -3.65 6.78 -10.88
CA ASP A 150 -2.92 7.68 -9.98
C ASP A 150 -1.70 8.29 -10.70
N LEU A 151 -0.92 7.48 -11.44
CA LEU A 151 0.22 7.95 -12.24
C LEU A 151 -0.20 8.87 -13.40
N ILE A 152 -1.25 8.53 -14.14
CA ILE A 152 -1.78 9.37 -15.24
C ILE A 152 -2.26 10.71 -14.69
N ALA A 153 -2.91 10.74 -13.53
CA ALA A 153 -3.34 11.98 -12.89
C ALA A 153 -2.13 12.88 -12.59
N ILE A 154 -1.04 12.31 -12.08
CA ILE A 154 0.22 13.03 -11.83
C ILE A 154 0.82 13.54 -13.14
N VAL A 155 0.89 12.71 -14.19
CA VAL A 155 1.40 13.11 -15.52
C VAL A 155 0.58 14.27 -16.09
N ARG A 156 -0.75 14.19 -16.04
CA ARG A 156 -1.66 15.24 -16.52
C ARG A 156 -1.49 16.55 -15.73
N GLN A 157 -1.19 16.46 -14.44
CA GLN A 157 -1.03 17.61 -13.54
C GLN A 157 0.44 17.89 -13.17
N GLN A 158 1.40 17.44 -13.98
CA GLN A 158 2.84 17.48 -13.67
C GLN A 158 3.39 18.88 -13.37
N ARG A 159 2.77 19.95 -13.91
CA ARG A 159 3.13 21.34 -13.62
C ARG A 159 2.60 21.80 -12.26
N HIS A 160 1.41 21.34 -11.89
CA HIS A 160 0.79 21.67 -10.60
C HIS A 160 1.53 20.98 -9.45
N PHE A 161 1.88 19.71 -9.64
CA PHE A 161 2.60 18.93 -8.62
C PHE A 161 4.11 19.11 -8.64
N GLY A 162 4.68 19.76 -9.66
CA GLY A 162 6.14 19.82 -9.83
C GLY A 162 6.79 18.45 -10.00
N ALA A 163 6.03 17.44 -10.45
CA ALA A 163 6.48 16.06 -10.56
C ALA A 163 6.77 15.70 -12.04
N ARG A 164 7.67 14.76 -12.27
CA ARG A 164 7.90 14.11 -13.56
C ARG A 164 7.84 12.61 -13.36
N VAL A 165 7.17 11.91 -14.26
CA VAL A 165 7.08 10.45 -14.24
C VAL A 165 7.93 9.90 -15.39
N VAL A 166 8.83 8.98 -15.07
CA VAL A 166 9.65 8.22 -16.01
C VAL A 166 9.18 6.77 -15.93
N VAL A 167 8.82 6.20 -17.07
CA VAL A 167 8.33 4.82 -17.16
C VAL A 167 9.30 4.04 -18.03
N ALA A 168 9.94 3.02 -17.46
CA ALA A 168 10.76 2.05 -18.16
C ALA A 168 9.98 0.74 -18.32
N THR A 169 9.91 0.23 -19.54
CA THR A 169 9.17 -1.00 -19.86
C THR A 169 9.74 -1.66 -21.12
N GLN A 170 9.69 -2.99 -21.16
CA GLN A 170 10.02 -3.78 -22.34
C GLN A 170 8.82 -3.97 -23.27
N GLU A 171 7.61 -3.75 -22.76
CA GLU A 171 6.37 -3.91 -23.51
C GLU A 171 5.67 -2.54 -23.68
N PRO A 172 5.96 -1.80 -24.77
CA PRO A 172 5.47 -0.43 -24.96
C PRO A 172 3.95 -0.36 -25.21
N THR A 173 3.30 -1.50 -25.46
CA THR A 173 1.87 -1.61 -25.76
C THR A 173 1.00 -1.82 -24.52
N VAL A 174 1.60 -2.09 -23.35
CA VAL A 174 0.86 -2.52 -22.15
C VAL A 174 0.02 -1.40 -21.53
N SER A 175 0.29 -0.14 -21.87
CA SER A 175 -0.59 0.97 -21.50
C SER A 175 -0.60 2.05 -22.58
N GLY A 176 -1.63 2.01 -23.45
CA GLY A 176 -1.92 3.10 -24.39
C GLY A 176 -2.27 4.41 -23.67
N ASP A 177 -2.68 4.33 -22.40
CA ASP A 177 -3.15 5.47 -21.62
C ASP A 177 -2.04 6.49 -21.32
N PHE A 178 -0.78 6.05 -21.15
CA PHE A 178 0.36 6.97 -21.01
C PHE A 178 0.72 7.66 -22.34
N LEU A 179 0.31 7.08 -23.47
CA LEU A 179 0.57 7.60 -24.81
C LEU A 179 -0.55 8.52 -25.31
N GLY A 180 -1.60 8.76 -24.49
CA GLY A 180 -2.72 9.64 -24.81
C GLY A 180 -3.55 9.18 -26.01
N ARG A 181 -3.58 7.86 -26.26
CA ARG A 181 -4.40 7.24 -27.30
C ARG A 181 -5.75 6.80 -26.77
#